data_AF-A0A9R0DKW8-F1
#
_entry.id   AF-A0A9R0DKW8-F1
#
_cell.length_a   1.000
_cell.length_b   1.000
_cell.length_c   1.000
_cell.angle_alpha   90.00
_cell.angle_beta   90.00
_cell.angle_gamma   90.00
#
_symmetry.space_group_name_H-M   'P 1'
#
loop_
_entity.id
_entity.type
_entity.pdbx_description
1 polymer ?
#
loop_
_entity_poly.entity_id
_entity_poly.type
_entity_poly.pdbx_seq_one_letter_code
_entity_poly.pdbx_strand_id
1 'polypeptide(L)'
;MLVSLSLVLYTLCGAARGDIDSLYYQMVSSEVPPNVQDPLNYDNYTDTFDTPAKNDSLLFDTFVSVLTEVSTEQLRNVKSNIMNNYDLHRADVADIKRAFINIEDKYTDIINGKLKTMLDGKPINITDHFMIDFMDVSNYILEKVLRYHIKNVKGKIMTQTKWYRQTLKEKIVRQQTKISFNYIENSICDTLQVCRDRYYYSDYLTDWLRTLMNVSPRDLKRFFVPITEVLETHKYFIKSNIKFRQTIKYIINAETIVKRDTLDFLDEVLTNPDIVLKQAPNDLKPSVTLLRELFSLIDGAYDVNDQNIEQLENITEMLRDWIEGKSFDVHRVLNAIVENIRVNLKVWPLDIQSKIYYVWSEIIVL
;
A
#
# COMPACT_ATOMS: atom_id res chain seq x y z
N MET A 1 -9.85 -21.32 -35.67
CA MET A 1 -9.15 -21.25 -34.36
C MET A 1 -7.87 -20.41 -34.35
N LEU A 2 -7.59 -19.58 -35.38
CA LEU A 2 -6.40 -18.70 -35.43
C LEU A 2 -6.72 -17.19 -35.51
N VAL A 3 -7.99 -16.81 -35.39
CA VAL A 3 -8.45 -15.41 -35.50
C VAL A 3 -8.71 -14.78 -34.11
N SER A 4 -8.74 -15.59 -33.04
CA SER A 4 -9.06 -15.14 -31.67
C SER A 4 -7.85 -14.58 -30.90
N LEU A 5 -6.61 -14.89 -31.30
CA LEU A 5 -5.40 -14.37 -30.64
C LEU A 5 -4.99 -12.98 -31.15
N SER A 6 -5.30 -12.66 -32.41
CA SER A 6 -4.97 -11.36 -33.02
C SER A 6 -5.79 -10.20 -32.43
N LEU A 7 -6.98 -10.49 -31.90
CA LEU A 7 -7.82 -9.48 -31.23
C LEU A 7 -7.30 -9.07 -29.84
N VAL A 8 -6.51 -9.92 -29.18
CA VAL A 8 -5.87 -9.58 -27.89
C VAL A 8 -4.66 -8.66 -28.10
N LEU A 9 -3.94 -8.82 -29.22
CA LEU A 9 -2.83 -7.94 -29.58
C LEU A 9 -3.31 -6.54 -30.01
N TYR A 10 -4.45 -6.42 -30.70
CA TYR A 10 -4.97 -5.11 -31.15
C TYR A 10 -5.59 -4.28 -30.03
N THR A 11 -6.14 -4.90 -28.97
CA THR A 11 -6.72 -4.17 -27.83
C THR A 11 -5.67 -3.65 -26.86
N LEU A 12 -4.47 -4.24 -26.83
CA LEU A 12 -3.35 -3.77 -25.99
C LEU A 12 -2.53 -2.65 -26.62
N CYS A 13 -2.49 -2.53 -27.95
CA CYS A 13 -1.84 -1.41 -28.65
C CYS A 13 -2.80 -0.31 -29.14
N GLY A 14 -4.12 -0.52 -29.08
CA GLY A 14 -5.13 0.37 -29.68
C GLY A 14 -5.89 1.30 -28.72
N ALA A 15 -5.68 1.21 -27.40
CA ALA A 15 -6.38 2.05 -26.41
C ALA A 15 -5.44 2.98 -25.61
N ALA A 16 -4.25 3.28 -26.14
CA ALA A 16 -3.40 4.39 -25.66
C ALA A 16 -3.84 5.77 -26.24
N ARG A 17 -5.15 5.94 -26.49
CA ARG A 17 -5.77 7.22 -26.80
C ARG A 17 -6.93 7.44 -25.84
N GLY A 18 -6.62 8.16 -24.76
CA GLY A 18 -7.60 8.84 -23.92
C GLY A 18 -8.12 8.03 -22.73
N ASP A 19 -7.26 7.71 -21.78
CA ASP A 19 -7.68 7.66 -20.37
C ASP A 19 -6.77 8.63 -19.60
N ILE A 20 -7.37 9.74 -19.16
CA ILE A 20 -6.72 10.90 -18.53
C ILE A 20 -6.42 10.62 -17.04
N ASP A 21 -6.59 9.39 -16.56
CA ASP A 21 -6.44 9.03 -15.14
C ASP A 21 -5.15 8.27 -14.79
N SER A 22 -4.15 8.25 -15.68
CA SER A 22 -2.79 7.76 -15.39
C SER A 22 -1.85 8.94 -15.09
N LEU A 23 -1.94 9.50 -13.88
CA LEU A 23 -1.12 10.64 -13.45
C LEU A 23 0.37 10.32 -13.19
N TYR A 24 0.83 9.09 -13.43
CA TYR A 24 2.18 8.65 -13.04
C TYR A 24 3.22 8.50 -14.17
N TYR A 25 2.90 8.86 -15.41
CA TYR A 25 3.87 8.73 -16.51
C TYR A 25 3.99 10.00 -17.34
N GLN A 26 4.89 10.88 -16.91
CA GLN A 26 5.66 11.70 -17.85
C GLN A 26 7.09 11.14 -17.85
N MET A 27 7.40 10.28 -18.83
CA MET A 27 8.78 9.97 -19.13
C MET A 27 9.45 11.28 -19.57
N VAL A 28 10.33 11.82 -18.72
CA VAL A 28 11.22 12.90 -19.14
C VAL A 28 12.21 12.27 -20.12
N SER A 29 12.07 12.60 -21.40
CA SER A 29 13.06 12.24 -22.41
C SER A 29 14.36 12.95 -22.04
N SER A 30 15.42 12.20 -21.72
CA SER A 30 16.76 12.74 -21.56
C SER A 30 17.35 13.06 -22.94
N GLU A 31 16.81 14.09 -23.60
CA GLU A 31 17.44 14.69 -24.77
C GLU A 31 18.33 15.84 -24.27
N VAL A 32 19.61 15.52 -24.09
CA VAL A 32 20.67 16.52 -23.97
C VAL A 32 20.71 17.31 -25.29
N PRO A 33 20.53 18.64 -25.30
CA PRO A 33 20.63 19.43 -26.52
C PRO A 33 22.06 19.37 -27.06
N PRO A 34 22.28 19.01 -28.34
CA PRO A 34 23.60 19.06 -28.94
C PRO A 34 23.87 20.51 -29.34
N ASN A 35 24.47 21.29 -28.45
CA ASN A 35 25.34 22.45 -28.73
C ASN A 35 25.39 23.40 -27.53
N VAL A 36 26.29 23.14 -26.58
CA VAL A 36 27.14 24.17 -25.96
C VAL A 36 28.46 23.49 -25.62
N GLN A 37 29.48 23.70 -26.47
CA GLN A 37 30.87 23.49 -26.08
C GLN A 37 31.23 24.64 -25.14
N ASP A 38 31.61 24.33 -23.90
CA ASP A 38 32.55 25.17 -23.16
C ASP A 38 33.56 24.28 -22.42
N PRO A 39 34.86 24.63 -22.44
CA PRO A 39 35.94 23.74 -22.03
C PRO A 39 36.14 23.80 -20.51
N LEU A 40 35.78 22.73 -19.80
CA LEU A 40 36.16 22.57 -18.40
C LEU A 40 37.50 21.82 -18.30
N ASN A 41 38.49 22.63 -17.95
CA ASN A 41 39.84 22.38 -17.48
C ASN A 41 40.05 20.99 -16.81
N TYR A 42 40.71 20.08 -17.55
CA TYR A 42 41.37 18.92 -16.97
C TYR A 42 42.66 19.41 -16.32
N ASP A 43 42.72 19.48 -14.98
CA ASP A 43 43.96 19.34 -14.19
C ASP A 43 43.62 19.52 -12.71
N ASN A 44 43.27 18.41 -12.04
CA ASN A 44 43.45 18.10 -10.60
C ASN A 44 42.50 17.00 -10.10
N TYR A 45 42.28 15.94 -10.88
CA TYR A 45 41.82 14.69 -10.29
C TYR A 45 43.05 13.84 -9.99
N THR A 46 43.42 13.82 -8.71
CA THR A 46 44.44 12.93 -8.19
C THR A 46 43.88 11.51 -8.23
N ASP A 47 44.51 10.66 -9.05
CA ASP A 47 44.31 9.21 -9.04
C ASP A 47 44.43 8.69 -7.60
N THR A 48 43.27 8.40 -7.01
CA THR A 48 43.20 7.56 -5.83
C THR A 48 42.72 6.20 -6.29
N PHE A 49 43.69 5.30 -6.35
CA PHE A 49 43.61 3.88 -6.61
C PHE A 49 42.25 3.25 -6.32
N ASP A 50 41.74 2.57 -7.37
CA ASP A 50 40.72 1.54 -7.34
C ASP A 50 40.80 0.71 -6.05
N THR A 51 39.84 0.97 -5.16
CA THR A 51 39.32 -0.09 -4.31
C THR A 51 38.07 -0.57 -5.02
N PRO A 52 38.01 -1.81 -5.54
CA PRO A 52 36.75 -2.30 -6.10
C PRO A 52 35.73 -2.26 -4.97
N ALA A 53 34.67 -1.46 -5.17
CA ALA A 53 33.49 -1.53 -4.34
C ALA A 53 33.11 -3.01 -4.22
N LYS A 54 32.95 -3.50 -2.99
CA LYS A 54 32.47 -4.86 -2.75
C LYS A 54 31.25 -5.10 -3.63
N ASN A 55 31.28 -6.18 -4.42
CA ASN A 55 30.15 -6.70 -5.18
C ASN A 55 29.06 -7.18 -4.21
N ASP A 56 28.35 -6.25 -3.59
CA ASP A 56 27.06 -6.52 -2.94
C ASP A 56 25.93 -6.43 -3.99
N SER A 57 26.20 -6.89 -5.23
CA SER A 57 25.21 -6.87 -6.30
C SER A 57 24.33 -8.11 -6.20
N LEU A 58 23.08 -7.91 -5.79
CA LEU A 58 22.05 -8.93 -5.88
C LEU A 58 21.91 -9.36 -7.35
N LEU A 59 22.05 -10.66 -7.62
CA LEU A 59 21.84 -11.18 -8.96
C LEU A 59 20.37 -11.01 -9.34
N PHE A 60 20.11 -10.38 -10.48
CA PHE A 60 18.75 -10.13 -10.96
C PHE A 60 17.91 -11.41 -11.07
N ASP A 61 18.51 -12.54 -11.44
CA ASP A 61 17.82 -13.84 -11.46
C ASP A 61 17.35 -14.28 -10.06
N THR A 62 18.10 -13.94 -9.01
CA THR A 62 17.69 -14.20 -7.61
C THR A 62 16.50 -13.33 -7.25
N PHE A 63 16.57 -12.02 -7.56
CA PHE A 63 15.45 -11.10 -7.36
C PHE A 63 14.17 -11.57 -8.07
N VAL A 64 14.26 -11.92 -9.36
CA VAL A 64 13.13 -12.41 -10.15
C VAL A 64 12.55 -13.72 -9.59
N SER A 65 13.41 -14.65 -9.16
CA SER A 65 12.98 -15.90 -8.55
C SER A 65 12.18 -15.65 -7.27
N VAL A 66 12.70 -14.82 -6.36
CA VAL A 66 12.01 -14.49 -5.10
C VAL A 66 10.71 -13.73 -5.38
N LEU A 67 10.73 -12.73 -6.26
CA LEU A 67 9.53 -11.99 -6.66
C LEU A 67 8.45 -12.91 -7.22
N THR A 68 8.84 -13.87 -8.05
CA THR A 68 7.91 -14.87 -8.60
C THR A 68 7.32 -15.73 -7.48
N GLU A 69 8.16 -16.26 -6.59
CA GLU A 69 7.73 -17.08 -5.45
C GLU A 69 6.73 -16.32 -4.56
N VAL A 70 7.12 -15.15 -4.05
CA VAL A 70 6.30 -14.29 -3.18
C VAL A 70 4.98 -13.91 -3.87
N SER A 71 5.03 -13.53 -5.15
CA SER A 71 3.82 -13.17 -5.91
C SER A 71 2.87 -14.35 -6.09
N THR A 72 3.41 -15.56 -6.34
CA THR A 72 2.59 -16.78 -6.48
C THR A 72 1.98 -17.21 -5.16
N GLU A 73 2.72 -17.11 -4.05
CA GLU A 73 2.16 -17.30 -2.71
C GLU A 73 1.03 -16.31 -2.45
N GLN A 74 1.25 -15.04 -2.77
CA GLN A 74 0.25 -14.02 -2.55
C GLN A 74 -1.02 -14.24 -3.39
N LEU A 75 -0.91 -14.76 -4.62
CA LEU A 75 -2.06 -15.16 -5.42
C LEU A 75 -2.91 -16.26 -4.73
N ARG A 76 -2.26 -17.20 -4.01
CA ARG A 76 -2.97 -18.20 -3.19
C ARG A 76 -3.67 -17.55 -2.00
N ASN A 77 -3.00 -16.61 -1.34
CA ASN A 77 -3.55 -15.85 -0.23
C ASN A 77 -4.76 -15.02 -0.65
N VAL A 78 -4.71 -14.35 -1.82
CA VAL A 78 -5.84 -13.59 -2.37
C VAL A 78 -7.07 -14.46 -2.54
N LYS A 79 -6.92 -15.67 -3.11
CA LYS A 79 -8.04 -16.62 -3.23
C LYS A 79 -8.67 -16.92 -1.87
N SER A 80 -7.85 -17.25 -0.88
CA SER A 80 -8.30 -17.54 0.49
C SER A 80 -9.01 -16.33 1.11
N ASN A 81 -8.41 -15.15 0.97
CA ASN A 81 -8.94 -13.90 1.49
C ASN A 81 -10.30 -13.57 0.87
N ILE A 82 -10.45 -13.68 -0.45
CA ILE A 82 -11.71 -13.45 -1.16
C ILE A 82 -12.79 -14.40 -0.62
N MET A 83 -12.46 -15.68 -0.51
CA MET A 83 -13.37 -16.74 -0.11
C MET A 83 -13.85 -16.61 1.33
N ASN A 84 -13.02 -16.09 2.24
CA ASN A 84 -13.29 -16.07 3.66
C ASN A 84 -13.84 -14.73 4.18
N ASN A 85 -13.65 -13.63 3.44
CA ASN A 85 -13.84 -12.28 3.98
C ASN A 85 -14.93 -11.43 3.33
N TYR A 86 -15.51 -11.85 2.19
CA TYR A 86 -16.39 -11.00 1.36
C TYR A 86 -17.84 -11.49 1.24
N ASP A 87 -18.30 -12.35 2.15
CA ASP A 87 -19.67 -12.90 2.21
C ASP A 87 -20.26 -13.26 0.82
N LEU A 88 -19.52 -14.11 0.09
CA LEU A 88 -19.84 -14.44 -1.29
C LEU A 88 -21.06 -15.35 -1.39
N HIS A 89 -21.91 -15.13 -2.40
CA HIS A 89 -22.95 -16.10 -2.73
C HIS A 89 -22.37 -17.38 -3.34
N ARG A 90 -23.12 -18.49 -3.24
CA ARG A 90 -22.69 -19.79 -3.78
C ARG A 90 -22.30 -19.74 -5.26
N ALA A 91 -22.98 -18.93 -6.06
CA ALA A 91 -22.65 -18.74 -7.48
C ALA A 91 -21.29 -18.03 -7.65
N ASP A 92 -21.06 -16.94 -6.91
CA ASP A 92 -19.80 -16.20 -6.94
C ASP A 92 -18.62 -17.07 -6.45
N VAL A 93 -18.85 -17.93 -5.45
CA VAL A 93 -17.85 -18.89 -4.97
C VAL A 93 -17.40 -19.85 -6.07
N ALA A 94 -18.32 -20.37 -6.88
CA ALA A 94 -17.97 -21.28 -7.98
C ALA A 94 -17.16 -20.55 -9.07
N ASP A 95 -17.53 -19.31 -9.37
CA ASP A 95 -16.82 -18.47 -10.34
C ASP A 95 -15.42 -18.10 -9.84
N ILE A 96 -15.25 -17.74 -8.57
CA ILE A 96 -13.93 -17.51 -7.95
C ILE A 96 -13.08 -18.78 -7.97
N LYS A 97 -13.63 -19.93 -7.57
CA LYS A 97 -12.89 -21.20 -7.59
C LYS A 97 -12.40 -21.55 -8.99
N ARG A 98 -13.23 -21.35 -10.02
CA ARG A 98 -12.87 -21.56 -11.43
C ARG A 98 -11.86 -20.54 -11.92
N ALA A 99 -12.02 -19.28 -11.52
CA ALA A 99 -11.13 -18.20 -11.92
C ALA A 99 -9.70 -18.43 -11.42
N PHE A 100 -9.52 -18.89 -10.18
CA PHE A 100 -8.19 -19.13 -9.60
C PHE A 100 -7.60 -20.50 -9.95
N ILE A 101 -8.06 -21.18 -11.01
CA ILE A 101 -7.42 -22.40 -11.54
C ILE A 101 -6.23 -21.99 -12.42
N ASN A 102 -5.05 -22.52 -12.09
CA ASN A 102 -3.78 -22.32 -12.80
C ASN A 102 -3.40 -20.83 -12.97
N ILE A 103 -3.78 -20.01 -11.98
CA ILE A 103 -3.46 -18.57 -11.99
C ILE A 103 -1.96 -18.35 -11.76
N GLU A 104 -1.34 -19.22 -10.96
CA GLU A 104 0.09 -19.23 -10.67
C GLU A 104 0.90 -19.48 -11.95
N ASP A 105 0.61 -20.57 -12.67
CA ASP A 105 1.28 -20.90 -13.94
C ASP A 105 1.18 -19.76 -14.95
N LYS A 106 -0.02 -19.18 -15.10
CA LYS A 106 -0.24 -18.04 -16.02
C LYS A 106 0.52 -16.79 -15.61
N TYR A 107 0.60 -16.50 -14.31
CA TYR A 107 1.36 -15.36 -13.81
C TYR A 107 2.85 -15.58 -14.09
N THR A 108 3.38 -16.73 -13.72
CA THR A 108 4.78 -17.13 -13.96
C THR A 108 5.13 -17.08 -15.45
N ASP A 109 4.25 -17.57 -16.33
CA ASP A 109 4.43 -17.49 -17.78
C ASP A 109 4.45 -16.04 -18.29
N ILE A 110 3.59 -15.17 -17.77
CA ILE A 110 3.55 -13.75 -18.15
C ILE A 110 4.80 -13.03 -17.67
N ILE A 111 5.22 -13.25 -16.41
CA ILE A 111 6.44 -12.68 -15.86
C ILE A 111 7.61 -13.18 -16.69
N ASN A 112 7.89 -14.48 -16.76
CA ASN A 112 9.04 -15.01 -17.49
C ASN A 112 9.02 -14.67 -19.00
N GLY A 113 7.86 -14.74 -19.64
CA GLY A 113 7.70 -14.48 -21.07
C GLY A 113 7.88 -12.99 -21.42
N LYS A 114 7.17 -12.09 -20.74
CA LYS A 114 7.30 -10.64 -21.02
C LYS A 114 8.61 -10.08 -20.50
N LEU A 115 9.10 -10.56 -19.37
CA LEU A 115 10.35 -10.13 -18.76
C LEU A 115 11.56 -10.41 -19.65
N LYS A 116 11.71 -11.68 -20.08
CA LYS A 116 12.81 -12.09 -20.95
C LYS A 116 12.83 -11.29 -22.25
N THR A 117 11.65 -10.89 -22.72
CA THR A 117 11.48 -10.05 -23.92
C THR A 117 11.76 -8.56 -23.65
N MET A 118 11.46 -8.04 -22.45
CA MET A 118 11.75 -6.64 -22.07
C MET A 118 13.25 -6.39 -21.85
N LEU A 119 13.97 -7.40 -21.35
CA LEU A 119 15.39 -7.26 -21.04
C LEU A 119 16.30 -7.45 -22.26
N ASP A 120 15.82 -8.12 -23.31
CA ASP A 120 16.41 -8.29 -24.66
C ASP A 120 17.95 -8.21 -24.73
N GLY A 121 18.64 -8.95 -23.84
CA GLY A 121 20.11 -9.02 -23.78
C GLY A 121 20.83 -7.69 -23.45
N LYS A 122 20.12 -6.64 -23.02
CA LYS A 122 20.74 -5.39 -22.61
C LYS A 122 21.44 -5.59 -21.26
N PRO A 123 22.73 -5.22 -21.13
CA PRO A 123 23.38 -5.14 -19.84
C PRO A 123 22.74 -3.97 -19.07
N ILE A 124 21.78 -4.29 -18.22
CA ILE A 124 21.17 -3.33 -17.32
C ILE A 124 22.03 -3.30 -16.07
N ASN A 125 22.41 -2.10 -15.63
CA ASN A 125 22.98 -1.95 -14.30
C ASN A 125 21.83 -2.17 -13.31
N ILE A 126 21.85 -3.31 -12.60
CA ILE A 126 20.77 -3.71 -11.69
C ILE A 126 20.96 -2.91 -10.40
N THR A 127 20.30 -1.76 -10.32
CA THR A 127 20.21 -0.95 -9.10
C THR A 127 18.96 -1.31 -8.31
N ASP A 128 18.91 -0.95 -7.03
CA ASP A 128 17.71 -1.10 -6.21
C ASP A 128 16.52 -0.35 -6.82
N HIS A 129 16.75 0.84 -7.38
CA HIS A 129 15.71 1.57 -8.13
C HIS A 129 15.16 0.78 -9.30
N PHE A 130 16.01 0.12 -10.09
CA PHE A 130 15.53 -0.73 -11.19
C PHE A 130 14.70 -1.92 -10.66
N MET A 131 15.10 -2.53 -9.55
CA MET A 131 14.36 -3.63 -8.93
C MET A 131 13.02 -3.17 -8.34
N ILE A 132 12.95 -1.97 -7.77
CA ILE A 132 11.70 -1.35 -7.32
C ILE A 132 10.77 -1.06 -8.50
N ASP A 133 11.26 -0.43 -9.56
CA ASP A 133 10.48 -0.20 -10.79
C ASP A 133 9.99 -1.54 -11.38
N PHE A 134 10.82 -2.57 -11.29
CA PHE A 134 10.47 -3.89 -11.75
C PHE A 134 9.34 -4.52 -10.94
N MET A 135 9.42 -4.43 -9.62
CA MET A 135 8.37 -4.85 -8.72
C MET A 135 7.05 -4.14 -9.04
N ASP A 136 7.09 -2.87 -9.42
CA ASP A 136 5.90 -2.10 -9.84
C ASP A 136 5.27 -2.61 -11.11
N VAL A 137 6.08 -2.98 -12.11
CA VAL A 137 5.57 -3.66 -13.31
C VAL A 137 4.94 -5.01 -12.95
N SER A 138 5.56 -5.76 -12.05
CA SER A 138 5.05 -7.05 -11.57
C SER A 138 3.70 -6.90 -10.84
N ASN A 139 3.61 -5.91 -9.96
CA ASN A 139 2.39 -5.53 -9.24
C ASN A 139 1.28 -5.10 -10.21
N TYR A 140 1.60 -4.30 -11.23
CA TYR A 140 0.64 -3.94 -12.27
C TYR A 140 0.11 -5.17 -13.03
N ILE A 141 0.98 -6.13 -13.38
CA ILE A 141 0.57 -7.40 -14.00
C ILE A 141 -0.37 -8.18 -13.07
N LEU A 142 -0.02 -8.27 -11.78
CA LEU A 142 -0.84 -8.92 -10.77
C LEU A 142 -2.24 -8.31 -10.68
N GLU A 143 -2.35 -6.98 -10.66
CA GLU A 143 -3.62 -6.27 -10.68
C GLU A 143 -4.47 -6.64 -11.91
N LYS A 144 -3.86 -6.68 -13.10
CA LYS A 144 -4.56 -7.07 -14.33
C LYS A 144 -5.03 -8.52 -14.31
N VAL A 145 -4.19 -9.42 -13.78
CA VAL A 145 -4.54 -10.83 -13.56
C VAL A 145 -5.75 -10.92 -12.62
N LEU A 146 -5.70 -10.27 -11.45
CA LEU A 146 -6.81 -10.22 -10.51
C LEU A 146 -8.10 -9.70 -11.15
N ARG A 147 -8.05 -8.54 -11.82
CA ARG A 147 -9.20 -7.95 -12.54
C ARG A 147 -9.80 -8.90 -13.57
N TYR A 148 -8.97 -9.59 -14.34
CA TYR A 148 -9.42 -10.56 -15.33
C TYR A 148 -10.12 -11.75 -14.68
N HIS A 149 -9.55 -12.27 -13.58
CA HIS A 149 -10.06 -13.47 -12.92
C HIS A 149 -11.37 -13.21 -12.18
N ILE A 150 -11.54 -12.04 -11.56
CA ILE A 150 -12.80 -11.70 -10.88
C ILE A 150 -13.81 -11.00 -11.81
N LYS A 151 -13.57 -10.98 -13.13
CA LYS A 151 -14.39 -10.20 -14.07
C LYS A 151 -15.87 -10.59 -14.10
N ASN A 152 -16.14 -11.87 -13.87
CA ASN A 152 -17.48 -12.48 -13.93
C ASN A 152 -18.21 -12.47 -12.59
N VAL A 153 -17.54 -12.05 -11.50
CA VAL A 153 -18.19 -11.86 -10.20
C VAL A 153 -19.17 -10.71 -10.35
N LYS A 154 -20.45 -11.05 -10.48
CA LYS A 154 -21.52 -10.06 -10.75
C LYS A 154 -21.80 -9.24 -9.49
N GLY A 155 -21.63 -9.84 -8.32
CA GLY A 155 -21.95 -9.25 -7.02
C GLY A 155 -23.45 -8.93 -6.89
N LYS A 156 -23.87 -8.59 -5.67
CA LYS A 156 -25.08 -7.79 -5.48
C LYS A 156 -24.67 -6.32 -5.49
N ILE A 157 -25.51 -5.44 -6.05
CA ILE A 157 -25.54 -4.06 -5.56
C ILE A 157 -25.95 -4.20 -4.10
N MET A 158 -24.96 -4.16 -3.21
CA MET A 158 -25.21 -4.28 -1.79
C MET A 158 -25.98 -3.02 -1.39
N THR A 159 -27.28 -3.16 -1.19
CA THR A 159 -28.20 -2.06 -0.92
C THR A 159 -27.92 -1.31 0.37
N GLN A 160 -26.86 -1.65 1.12
CA GLN A 160 -26.36 -0.91 2.27
C GLN A 160 -24.83 -0.91 2.47
N THR A 161 -23.96 -1.26 1.49
CA THR A 161 -22.51 -1.02 1.68
C THR A 161 -22.13 0.34 1.16
N LYS A 162 -22.22 1.36 2.02
CA LYS A 162 -21.52 2.60 1.73
C LYS A 162 -20.03 2.44 2.06
N TRP A 163 -19.22 2.23 1.02
CA TRP A 163 -17.83 2.71 0.99
C TRP A 163 -17.60 3.90 0.03
N TYR A 164 -18.39 4.22 -1.01
CA TYR A 164 -19.82 4.61 -0.94
C TYR A 164 -20.64 4.41 -2.23
N ARG A 165 -20.19 3.64 -3.23
CA ARG A 165 -21.08 3.01 -4.26
C ARG A 165 -20.37 1.97 -5.17
N GLN A 166 -19.38 1.26 -4.64
CA GLN A 166 -18.69 0.23 -5.42
C GLN A 166 -19.48 -1.07 -5.51
N THR A 167 -19.34 -1.76 -6.62
CA THR A 167 -19.71 -3.17 -6.74
C THR A 167 -18.80 -4.03 -5.86
N LEU A 168 -19.30 -5.19 -5.40
CA LEU A 168 -18.50 -6.14 -4.62
C LEU A 168 -17.19 -6.52 -5.33
N LYS A 169 -17.23 -6.63 -6.66
CA LYS A 169 -16.06 -6.86 -7.50
C LYS A 169 -15.03 -5.75 -7.37
N GLU A 170 -15.41 -4.49 -7.53
CA GLU A 170 -14.48 -3.36 -7.43
C GLU A 170 -13.83 -3.28 -6.04
N LYS A 171 -14.62 -3.52 -4.99
CA LYS A 171 -14.14 -3.60 -3.62
C LYS A 171 -13.09 -4.71 -3.45
N ILE A 172 -13.37 -5.91 -3.95
CA ILE A 172 -12.43 -7.04 -3.91
C ILE A 172 -11.14 -6.68 -4.66
N VAL A 173 -11.23 -6.15 -5.90
CA VAL A 173 -10.04 -5.74 -6.66
C VAL A 173 -9.20 -4.80 -5.83
N ARG A 174 -9.79 -3.68 -5.36
CA ARG A 174 -9.01 -2.65 -4.66
C ARG A 174 -8.30 -3.21 -3.43
N GLN A 175 -9.05 -3.83 -2.52
CA GLN A 175 -8.48 -4.29 -1.25
C GLN A 175 -7.42 -5.36 -1.47
N GLN A 176 -7.66 -6.31 -2.39
CA GLN A 176 -6.70 -7.37 -2.66
C GLN A 176 -5.46 -6.87 -3.41
N THR A 177 -5.58 -5.85 -4.26
CA THR A 177 -4.42 -5.21 -4.90
C THR A 177 -3.52 -4.55 -3.86
N LYS A 178 -4.09 -3.75 -2.95
CA LYS A 178 -3.32 -3.10 -1.88
C LYS A 178 -2.61 -4.09 -0.97
N ILE A 179 -3.36 -5.08 -0.49
CA ILE A 179 -2.82 -6.15 0.36
C ILE A 179 -1.68 -6.87 -0.37
N SER A 180 -1.84 -7.16 -1.66
CA SER A 180 -0.83 -7.88 -2.41
C SER A 180 0.43 -7.07 -2.65
N PHE A 181 0.30 -5.80 -3.02
CA PHE A 181 1.46 -4.94 -3.26
C PHE A 181 2.26 -4.78 -1.97
N ASN A 182 1.57 -4.52 -0.86
CA ASN A 182 2.21 -4.40 0.45
C ASN A 182 2.89 -5.70 0.90
N TYR A 183 2.25 -6.86 0.67
CA TYR A 183 2.83 -8.15 1.00
C TYR A 183 4.11 -8.42 0.20
N ILE A 184 4.08 -8.14 -1.11
CA ILE A 184 5.21 -8.34 -2.01
C ILE A 184 6.35 -7.38 -1.62
N GLU A 185 6.05 -6.09 -1.44
CA GLU A 185 7.03 -5.08 -1.04
C GLU A 185 7.73 -5.44 0.27
N ASN A 186 6.97 -5.79 1.31
CA ASN A 186 7.55 -6.15 2.60
C ASN A 186 8.37 -7.45 2.51
N SER A 187 7.89 -8.46 1.79
CA SER A 187 8.62 -9.74 1.65
C SER A 187 9.93 -9.57 0.86
N ILE A 188 9.94 -8.72 -0.17
CA ILE A 188 11.14 -8.40 -0.95
C ILE A 188 12.12 -7.59 -0.13
N CYS A 189 11.65 -6.57 0.60
CA CYS A 189 12.47 -5.79 1.51
C CYS A 189 13.11 -6.68 2.60
N ASP A 190 12.32 -7.54 3.26
CA ASP A 190 12.81 -8.46 4.28
C ASP A 190 13.84 -9.46 3.74
N THR A 191 13.58 -10.05 2.58
CA THR A 191 14.39 -11.14 2.02
C THR A 191 15.65 -10.63 1.33
N LEU A 192 15.54 -9.51 0.61
CA LEU A 192 16.56 -9.03 -0.34
C LEU A 192 17.12 -7.67 0.03
N GLN A 193 16.58 -7.01 1.07
CA GLN A 193 16.95 -5.64 1.46
C GLN A 193 16.71 -4.59 0.35
N VAL A 194 15.84 -4.93 -0.61
CA VAL A 194 15.37 -4.02 -1.66
C VAL A 194 14.08 -3.38 -1.15
N CYS A 195 14.22 -2.22 -0.51
CA CYS A 195 13.13 -1.53 0.18
C CYS A 195 12.82 -0.21 -0.52
N ARG A 196 11.54 0.19 -0.55
CA ARG A 196 11.20 1.56 -0.88
C ARG A 196 11.59 2.48 0.26
N ASP A 197 12.15 3.63 -0.08
CA ASP A 197 12.32 4.71 0.87
C ASP A 197 10.95 5.20 1.39
N ARG A 198 10.90 5.51 2.68
CA ARG A 198 9.73 6.10 3.34
C ARG A 198 10.12 7.50 3.78
N TYR A 199 9.46 8.51 3.23
CA TYR A 199 9.81 9.91 3.44
C TYR A 199 8.85 10.61 4.40
N TYR A 200 7.68 10.01 4.65
CA TYR A 200 6.63 10.61 5.46
C TYR A 200 6.12 9.63 6.54
N TYR A 201 5.60 10.18 7.62
CA TYR A 201 4.93 9.37 8.66
C TYR A 201 3.74 8.60 8.07
N SER A 202 3.01 9.21 7.14
CA SER A 202 1.89 8.58 6.44
C SER A 202 2.29 7.35 5.61
N ASP A 203 3.54 7.22 5.15
CA ASP A 203 4.02 6.03 4.44
C ASP A 203 4.01 4.81 5.37
N TYR A 204 4.51 4.98 6.61
CA TYR A 204 4.48 3.96 7.66
C TYR A 204 3.06 3.59 8.07
N LEU A 205 2.21 4.60 8.28
CA LEU A 205 0.81 4.35 8.63
C LEU A 205 0.08 3.56 7.54
N THR A 206 0.32 3.89 6.27
CA THR A 206 -0.23 3.20 5.12
C THR A 206 0.19 1.73 5.10
N ASP A 207 1.46 1.43 5.32
CA ASP A 207 1.97 0.07 5.43
C ASP A 207 1.30 -0.71 6.59
N TRP A 208 1.22 -0.09 7.78
CA TRP A 208 0.55 -0.72 8.93
C TRP A 208 -0.92 -1.02 8.66
N LEU A 209 -1.66 -0.10 8.04
CA LEU A 209 -3.07 -0.28 7.67
C LEU A 209 -3.23 -1.44 6.67
N ARG A 210 -2.38 -1.51 5.64
CA ARG A 210 -2.42 -2.58 4.63
C ARG A 210 -2.05 -3.94 5.19
N THR A 211 -1.06 -3.99 6.07
CA THR A 211 -0.68 -5.17 6.83
C THR A 211 -1.87 -5.66 7.68
N LEU A 212 -2.55 -4.77 8.40
CA LEU A 212 -3.75 -5.08 9.19
C LEU A 212 -4.94 -5.52 8.31
N MET A 213 -5.07 -5.03 7.08
CA MET A 213 -6.13 -5.50 6.18
C MET A 213 -5.95 -6.97 5.79
N ASN A 214 -4.72 -7.49 5.79
CA ASN A 214 -4.39 -8.86 5.43
C ASN A 214 -4.62 -9.88 6.57
N VAL A 215 -4.73 -9.45 7.82
CA VAL A 215 -4.80 -10.40 8.95
C VAL A 215 -6.14 -11.15 9.01
N SER A 216 -6.14 -12.26 9.77
CA SER A 216 -7.33 -13.08 9.99
C SER A 216 -8.45 -12.28 10.68
N PRO A 217 -9.74 -12.65 10.51
CA PRO A 217 -10.84 -12.02 11.23
C PRO A 217 -10.66 -12.00 12.75
N ARG A 218 -10.05 -13.05 13.31
CA ARG A 218 -9.77 -13.18 14.75
C ARG A 218 -8.74 -12.15 15.19
N ASP A 219 -7.63 -12.03 14.46
CA ASP A 219 -6.55 -11.13 14.82
C ASP A 219 -6.93 -9.68 14.59
N LEU A 220 -7.71 -9.40 13.53
CA LEU A 220 -8.28 -8.08 13.32
C LEU A 220 -9.16 -7.67 14.51
N LYS A 221 -10.00 -8.57 15.02
CA LYS A 221 -10.78 -8.29 16.24
C LYS A 221 -9.87 -8.02 17.44
N ARG A 222 -8.79 -8.80 17.62
CA ARG A 222 -7.82 -8.61 18.71
C ARG A 222 -7.09 -7.28 18.62
N PHE A 223 -6.85 -6.75 17.42
CA PHE A 223 -6.27 -5.43 17.23
C PHE A 223 -7.20 -4.29 17.66
N PHE A 224 -8.48 -4.37 17.28
CA PHE A 224 -9.44 -3.28 17.55
C PHE A 224 -9.85 -3.18 19.02
N VAL A 225 -9.94 -4.29 19.76
CA VAL A 225 -10.44 -4.33 21.15
C VAL A 225 -9.65 -3.39 22.11
N PRO A 226 -8.30 -3.44 22.14
CA PRO A 226 -7.46 -2.58 22.96
C PRO A 226 -7.58 -1.07 22.74
N ILE A 227 -8.08 -0.62 21.58
CA ILE A 227 -8.09 0.80 21.20
C ILE A 227 -8.77 1.65 22.26
N THR A 228 -9.88 1.16 22.85
CA THR A 228 -10.58 1.91 23.90
C THR A 228 -9.74 2.10 25.15
N GLU A 229 -9.00 1.08 25.58
CA GLU A 229 -8.14 1.14 26.76
C GLU A 229 -6.94 2.08 26.55
N VAL A 230 -6.36 2.04 25.34
CA VAL A 230 -5.28 2.96 24.94
C VAL A 230 -5.76 4.42 24.94
N LEU A 231 -6.96 4.68 24.42
CA LEU A 231 -7.55 6.02 24.44
C LEU A 231 -7.81 6.53 25.87
N GLU A 232 -8.23 5.67 26.82
CA GLU A 232 -8.37 6.08 28.22
C GLU A 232 -7.02 6.33 28.90
N THR A 233 -6.03 5.48 28.61
CA THR A 233 -4.66 5.60 29.15
C THR A 233 -4.05 6.95 28.74
N HIS A 234 -4.30 7.38 27.51
CA HIS A 234 -3.78 8.61 26.93
C HIS A 234 -4.80 9.76 26.89
N LYS A 235 -5.84 9.75 27.74
CA LYS A 235 -6.95 10.72 27.69
C LYS A 235 -6.57 12.21 27.78
N TYR A 236 -5.42 12.52 28.39
CA TYR A 236 -4.92 13.89 28.51
C TYR A 236 -4.18 14.37 27.26
N PHE A 237 -3.75 13.42 26.42
CA PHE A 237 -3.08 13.67 25.15
C PHE A 237 -4.08 13.56 23.98
N ILE A 238 -4.81 12.44 23.90
CA ILE A 238 -5.81 12.19 22.87
C ILE A 238 -7.19 12.62 23.39
N LYS A 239 -7.59 13.85 23.06
CA LYS A 239 -8.94 14.32 23.37
C LYS A 239 -9.98 13.49 22.62
N SER A 240 -11.07 13.13 23.28
CA SER A 240 -12.19 12.43 22.67
C SER A 240 -13.50 12.88 23.30
N ASN A 241 -14.61 12.77 22.57
CA ASN A 241 -15.95 13.03 23.10
C ASN A 241 -16.80 11.74 23.10
N ILE A 242 -18.02 11.83 23.64
CA ILE A 242 -18.94 10.69 23.76
C ILE A 242 -19.25 10.08 22.39
N LYS A 243 -19.49 10.92 21.38
CA LYS A 243 -19.85 10.49 20.02
C LYS A 243 -18.72 9.71 19.37
N PHE A 244 -17.50 10.23 19.40
CA PHE A 244 -16.30 9.55 18.91
C PHE A 244 -16.09 8.20 19.60
N ARG A 245 -16.20 8.14 20.93
CA ARG A 245 -16.08 6.87 21.69
C ARG A 245 -17.17 5.87 21.31
N GLN A 246 -18.39 6.32 21.05
CA GLN A 246 -19.48 5.47 20.56
C GLN A 246 -19.18 4.91 19.16
N THR A 247 -18.65 5.73 18.26
CA THR A 247 -18.22 5.29 16.91
C THR A 247 -17.14 4.22 16.99
N ILE A 248 -16.12 4.41 17.83
CA ILE A 248 -15.07 3.40 18.05
C ILE A 248 -15.67 2.09 18.59
N LYS A 249 -16.55 2.17 19.59
CA LYS A 249 -17.26 0.98 20.13
C LYS A 249 -18.09 0.28 19.07
N TYR A 250 -18.75 1.02 18.18
CA TYR A 250 -19.49 0.44 17.05
C TYR A 250 -18.55 -0.35 16.14
N ILE A 251 -17.43 0.23 15.72
CA ILE A 251 -16.44 -0.44 14.84
C ILE A 251 -15.87 -1.70 15.50
N ILE A 252 -15.54 -1.64 16.79
CA ILE A 252 -15.03 -2.79 17.56
C ILE A 252 -16.04 -3.94 17.57
N ASN A 253 -17.33 -3.66 17.71
CA ASN A 253 -18.39 -4.67 17.77
C ASN A 253 -18.93 -5.08 16.39
N ALA A 254 -18.62 -4.33 15.33
CA ALA A 254 -19.08 -4.63 13.98
C ALA A 254 -18.44 -5.89 13.38
N GLU A 255 -18.98 -6.35 12.26
CA GLU A 255 -18.43 -7.47 11.50
C GLU A 255 -17.03 -7.14 10.93
N THR A 256 -16.27 -8.18 10.59
CA THR A 256 -14.90 -8.04 10.06
C THR A 256 -14.86 -7.19 8.80
N ILE A 257 -15.89 -7.25 7.96
CA ILE A 257 -15.98 -6.44 6.75
C ILE A 257 -16.00 -4.94 7.04
N VAL A 258 -16.70 -4.52 8.09
CA VAL A 258 -16.77 -3.10 8.51
C VAL A 258 -15.41 -2.61 9.02
N LYS A 259 -14.68 -3.46 9.75
CA LYS A 259 -13.33 -3.15 10.23
C LYS A 259 -12.37 -2.96 9.06
N ARG A 260 -12.38 -3.86 8.08
CA ARG A 260 -11.56 -3.72 6.87
C ARG A 260 -11.96 -2.50 6.05
N ASP A 261 -13.24 -2.21 5.92
CA ASP A 261 -13.72 -1.01 5.22
C ASP A 261 -13.27 0.28 5.91
N THR A 262 -13.16 0.26 7.23
CA THR A 262 -12.62 1.38 8.02
C THR A 262 -11.14 1.58 7.72
N LEU A 263 -10.33 0.52 7.75
CA LEU A 263 -8.89 0.59 7.44
C LEU A 263 -8.65 1.03 5.98
N ASP A 264 -9.39 0.46 5.04
CA ASP A 264 -9.32 0.78 3.61
C ASP A 264 -9.76 2.22 3.32
N PHE A 265 -10.75 2.74 4.06
CA PHE A 265 -11.11 4.16 3.97
C PHE A 265 -9.98 5.08 4.45
N LEU A 266 -9.35 4.77 5.59
CA LEU A 266 -8.23 5.57 6.10
C LEU A 266 -7.04 5.55 5.12
N ASP A 267 -6.69 4.37 4.61
CA ASP A 267 -5.65 4.20 3.58
C ASP A 267 -5.96 5.03 2.33
N GLU A 268 -7.21 5.01 1.83
CA GLU A 268 -7.59 5.79 0.65
C GLU A 268 -7.54 7.31 0.86
N VAL A 269 -7.87 7.77 2.06
CA VAL A 269 -7.75 9.20 2.40
C VAL A 269 -6.28 9.62 2.44
N LEU A 270 -5.38 8.75 2.88
CA LEU A 270 -3.93 9.00 2.89
C LEU A 270 -3.36 9.00 1.46
N THR A 271 -3.65 7.97 0.67
CA THR A 271 -2.95 7.76 -0.60
C THR A 271 -3.65 8.40 -1.80
N ASN A 272 -4.97 8.58 -1.77
CA ASN A 272 -5.77 9.08 -2.89
C ASN A 272 -6.83 10.12 -2.48
N PRO A 273 -6.49 11.13 -1.66
CA PRO A 273 -7.47 12.03 -1.04
C PRO A 273 -8.38 12.73 -2.05
N ASP A 274 -7.87 13.14 -3.21
CA ASP A 274 -8.66 13.85 -4.23
C ASP A 274 -9.70 12.95 -4.90
N ILE A 275 -9.38 11.67 -5.10
CA ILE A 275 -10.32 10.68 -5.66
C ILE A 275 -11.44 10.43 -4.64
N VAL A 276 -11.08 10.24 -3.36
CA VAL A 276 -12.05 10.02 -2.29
C VAL A 276 -12.96 11.24 -2.11
N LEU A 277 -12.41 12.46 -2.13
CA LEU A 277 -13.20 13.68 -2.03
C LEU A 277 -14.22 13.83 -3.18
N LYS A 278 -13.82 13.49 -4.41
CA LYS A 278 -14.69 13.58 -5.59
C LYS A 278 -15.84 12.60 -5.52
N GLN A 279 -15.57 11.36 -5.13
CA GLN A 279 -16.59 10.32 -5.19
C GLN A 279 -17.50 10.35 -3.93
N ALA A 280 -17.05 10.94 -2.81
CA ALA A 280 -17.75 10.86 -1.52
C ALA A 280 -19.12 11.51 -1.49
N PRO A 281 -20.10 10.94 -0.74
CA PRO A 281 -21.35 11.62 -0.48
C PRO A 281 -21.05 12.93 0.26
N ASN A 282 -21.87 13.95 0.03
CA ASN A 282 -21.65 15.28 0.59
C ASN A 282 -21.50 15.25 2.13
N ASP A 283 -22.22 14.36 2.81
CA ASP A 283 -22.14 14.21 4.27
C ASP A 283 -20.78 13.69 4.77
N LEU A 284 -20.01 12.98 3.93
CA LEU A 284 -18.69 12.41 4.28
C LEU A 284 -17.52 13.30 3.86
N LYS A 285 -17.73 14.23 2.91
CA LYS A 285 -16.69 15.15 2.43
C LYS A 285 -16.01 15.93 3.56
N PRO A 286 -16.72 16.47 4.57
CA PRO A 286 -16.08 17.16 5.69
C PRO A 286 -15.07 16.27 6.43
N SER A 287 -15.42 15.01 6.72
CA SER A 287 -14.50 14.06 7.38
C SER A 287 -13.26 13.80 6.54
N VAL A 288 -13.42 13.62 5.23
CA VAL A 288 -12.28 13.39 4.32
C VAL A 288 -11.36 14.61 4.27
N THR A 289 -11.93 15.82 4.17
CA THR A 289 -11.16 17.07 4.16
C THR A 289 -10.35 17.23 5.44
N LEU A 290 -10.97 17.02 6.61
CA LEU A 290 -10.29 17.16 7.90
C LEU A 290 -9.22 16.09 8.12
N LEU A 291 -9.46 14.84 7.71
CA LEU A 291 -8.45 13.79 7.79
C LEU A 291 -7.25 14.09 6.89
N ARG A 292 -7.49 14.55 5.65
CA ARG A 292 -6.42 14.99 4.74
C ARG A 292 -5.62 16.13 5.35
N GLU A 293 -6.29 17.13 5.91
CA GLU A 293 -5.64 18.27 6.56
C GLU A 293 -4.80 17.82 7.76
N LEU A 294 -5.33 16.92 8.60
CA LEU A 294 -4.61 16.38 9.75
C LEU A 294 -3.31 15.69 9.33
N PHE A 295 -3.37 14.79 8.36
CA PHE A 295 -2.18 14.05 7.93
C PHE A 295 -1.19 14.94 7.17
N SER A 296 -1.66 15.90 6.37
CA SER A 296 -0.77 16.89 5.75
C SER A 296 -0.02 17.74 6.78
N LEU A 297 -0.66 18.08 7.91
CA LEU A 297 0.00 18.80 9.00
C LEU A 297 1.03 17.91 9.73
N ILE A 298 0.72 16.62 9.91
CA ILE A 298 1.64 15.66 10.54
C ILE A 298 2.85 15.44 9.63
N ASP A 299 2.66 15.12 8.35
CA ASP A 299 3.76 14.86 7.41
C ASP A 299 4.63 16.09 7.19
N GLY A 300 4.04 17.29 7.24
CA GLY A 300 4.79 18.54 7.13
C GLY A 300 5.63 18.91 8.36
N ALA A 301 5.40 18.25 9.51
CA ALA A 301 6.07 18.57 10.78
C ALA A 301 6.86 17.41 11.39
N TYR A 302 6.49 16.17 11.08
CA TYR A 302 7.18 14.97 11.55
C TYR A 302 8.51 14.84 10.81
N ASP A 303 9.62 15.01 11.54
CA ASP A 303 10.98 14.90 11.00
C ASP A 303 11.38 13.43 10.88
N VAL A 304 11.47 12.91 9.65
CA VAL A 304 11.89 11.52 9.37
C VAL A 304 13.42 11.44 9.34
N ASN A 305 14.04 11.72 10.49
CA ASN A 305 15.47 11.54 10.72
C ASN A 305 15.80 10.11 11.20
N ASP A 306 17.09 9.73 11.20
CA ASP A 306 17.55 8.38 11.55
C ASP A 306 16.95 7.83 12.86
N GLN A 307 16.88 8.66 13.90
CA GLN A 307 16.32 8.25 15.20
C GLN A 307 14.81 7.98 15.12
N ASN A 308 14.06 8.82 14.40
CA ASN A 308 12.64 8.64 14.21
C ASN A 308 12.32 7.49 13.25
N ILE A 309 13.17 7.26 12.25
CA ILE A 309 13.11 6.08 11.37
C ILE A 309 13.28 4.81 12.20
N GLU A 310 14.33 4.72 13.03
CA GLU A 310 14.57 3.56 13.91
C GLU A 310 13.35 3.27 14.81
N GLN A 311 12.71 4.31 15.36
CA GLN A 311 11.50 4.15 16.16
C GLN A 311 10.31 3.62 15.35
N LEU A 312 10.11 4.15 14.14
CA LEU A 312 9.01 3.74 13.26
C LEU A 312 9.22 2.30 12.76
N GLU A 313 10.45 1.92 12.38
CA GLU A 313 10.79 0.55 12.00
C GLU A 313 10.63 -0.42 13.17
N ASN A 314 11.03 -0.03 14.39
CA ASN A 314 10.78 -0.85 15.57
C ASN A 314 9.27 -1.03 15.82
N ILE A 315 8.44 -0.01 15.60
CA ILE A 315 6.97 -0.16 15.68
C ILE A 315 6.46 -1.14 14.59
N THR A 316 6.97 -1.03 13.36
CA THR A 316 6.66 -1.96 12.26
C THR A 316 7.02 -3.40 12.62
N GLU A 317 8.21 -3.63 13.20
CA GLU A 317 8.64 -4.95 13.65
C GLU A 317 7.76 -5.48 14.79
N MET A 318 7.45 -4.65 15.79
CA MET A 318 6.53 -5.02 16.87
C MET A 318 5.14 -5.44 16.35
N LEU A 319 4.64 -4.75 15.32
CA LEU A 319 3.39 -5.10 14.65
C LEU A 319 3.50 -6.45 13.94
N ARG A 320 4.59 -6.67 13.18
CA ARG A 320 4.86 -7.93 12.47
C ARG A 320 4.95 -9.11 13.44
N ASP A 321 5.71 -8.96 14.52
CA ASP A 321 5.88 -9.98 15.56
C ASP A 321 4.55 -10.39 16.19
N TRP A 322 3.67 -9.43 16.44
CA TRP A 322 2.32 -9.70 16.93
C TRP A 322 1.49 -10.50 15.90
N ILE A 323 1.56 -10.15 14.61
CA ILE A 323 0.83 -10.84 13.53
C ILE A 323 1.31 -12.28 13.36
N GLU A 324 2.61 -12.51 13.46
CA GLU A 324 3.24 -13.83 13.40
C GLU A 324 2.94 -14.71 14.62
N GLY A 325 2.22 -14.18 15.61
CA GLY A 325 1.84 -14.91 16.82
C GLY A 325 2.99 -15.12 17.80
N LYS A 326 4.06 -14.33 17.69
CA LYS A 326 5.09 -14.25 18.74
C LYS A 326 4.45 -13.70 20.02
N SER A 327 5.13 -13.80 21.16
CA SER A 327 4.62 -13.41 22.48
C SER A 327 4.47 -11.89 22.68
N PHE A 328 4.15 -11.16 21.63
CA PHE A 328 4.06 -9.72 21.61
C PHE A 328 2.61 -9.26 21.85
N ASP A 329 2.44 -8.24 22.69
CA ASP A 329 1.13 -7.71 23.06
C ASP A 329 0.80 -6.49 22.19
N VAL A 330 -0.37 -6.53 21.54
CA VAL A 330 -0.87 -5.43 20.70
C VAL A 330 -1.05 -4.13 21.48
N HIS A 331 -1.28 -4.17 22.80
CA HIS A 331 -1.28 -2.94 23.62
C HIS A 331 0.06 -2.22 23.58
N ARG A 332 1.18 -2.96 23.51
CA ARG A 332 2.51 -2.35 23.41
C ARG A 332 2.69 -1.66 22.07
N VAL A 333 2.24 -2.28 20.97
CA VAL A 333 2.27 -1.68 19.63
C VAL A 333 1.49 -0.37 19.60
N LEU A 334 0.24 -0.40 20.04
CA LEU A 334 -0.62 0.79 20.05
C LEU A 334 -0.08 1.90 20.96
N ASN A 335 0.47 1.55 22.13
CA ASN A 335 1.10 2.54 23.02
C ASN A 335 2.36 3.14 22.40
N ALA A 336 3.19 2.35 21.71
CA ALA A 336 4.39 2.85 21.05
C ALA A 336 4.05 3.86 19.94
N ILE A 337 3.00 3.60 19.15
CA ILE A 337 2.48 4.55 18.15
C ILE A 337 2.09 5.88 18.82
N VAL A 338 1.30 5.82 19.90
CA VAL A 338 0.84 7.03 20.59
C VAL A 338 2.01 7.80 21.22
N GLU A 339 2.95 7.11 21.86
CA GLU A 339 4.10 7.74 22.49
C GLU A 339 5.07 8.35 21.48
N ASN A 340 5.28 7.70 20.33
CA ASN A 340 6.10 8.26 19.24
C ASN A 340 5.55 9.61 18.74
N ILE A 341 4.24 9.67 18.46
CA ILE A 341 3.59 10.94 18.08
C ILE A 341 3.64 11.96 19.22
N ARG A 342 3.44 11.53 20.47
CA ARG A 342 3.48 12.41 21.65
C ARG A 342 4.84 13.04 21.87
N VAL A 343 5.92 12.29 21.70
CA VAL A 343 7.29 12.81 21.83
C VAL A 343 7.57 13.83 20.73
N ASN A 344 7.25 13.50 19.48
CA ASN A 344 7.47 14.38 18.35
C ASN A 344 6.62 15.67 18.42
N LEU A 345 5.36 15.57 18.86
CA LEU A 345 4.48 16.75 18.99
C LEU A 345 5.07 17.82 19.92
N LYS A 346 5.85 17.45 20.95
CA LYS A 346 6.45 18.40 21.89
C LYS A 346 7.47 19.33 21.26
N VAL A 347 8.12 18.91 20.18
CA VAL A 347 9.16 19.69 19.49
C VAL A 347 8.64 20.43 18.26
N TRP A 348 7.41 20.15 17.83
CA TRP A 348 6.81 20.85 16.70
C TRP A 348 6.48 22.31 17.04
N PRO A 349 6.46 23.22 16.04
CA PRO A 349 6.06 24.60 16.26
C PRO A 349 4.66 24.74 16.87
N LEU A 350 4.48 25.69 17.80
CA LEU A 350 3.22 25.87 18.53
C LEU A 350 2.02 26.17 17.63
N ASP A 351 2.23 26.86 16.50
CA ASP A 351 1.19 27.14 15.53
C ASP A 351 0.72 25.86 14.82
N ILE A 352 1.64 24.95 14.48
CA ILE A 352 1.32 23.63 13.94
C ILE A 352 0.60 22.77 14.97
N GLN A 353 1.11 22.71 16.21
CA GLN A 353 0.43 22.00 17.30
C GLN A 353 -1.01 22.50 17.47
N SER A 354 -1.21 23.82 17.50
CA SER A 354 -2.54 24.43 17.64
C SER A 354 -3.47 24.08 16.50
N LYS A 355 -2.99 24.07 15.25
CA LYS A 355 -3.75 23.64 14.08
C LYS A 355 -4.15 22.17 14.17
N ILE A 356 -3.21 21.29 14.54
CA ILE A 356 -3.49 19.85 14.73
C ILE A 356 -4.56 19.65 15.80
N TYR A 357 -4.46 20.33 16.94
CA TYR A 357 -5.46 20.25 18.00
C TYR A 357 -6.84 20.75 17.54
N TYR A 358 -6.88 21.82 16.74
CA TYR A 358 -8.12 22.35 16.18
C TYR A 358 -8.76 21.34 15.20
N VAL A 359 -8.01 20.87 14.21
CA VAL A 359 -8.49 19.90 13.21
C VAL A 359 -8.96 18.61 13.90
N TRP A 360 -8.21 18.10 14.87
CA TRP A 360 -8.62 16.95 15.67
C TRP A 360 -9.92 17.20 16.44
N SER A 361 -10.10 18.40 17.01
CA SER A 361 -11.33 18.74 17.72
C SER A 361 -12.56 18.78 16.82
N GLU A 362 -12.39 19.20 15.55
CA GLU A 362 -13.46 19.15 14.55
C GLU A 362 -13.77 17.71 14.14
N ILE A 363 -12.74 16.87 13.95
CA ILE A 363 -12.90 15.45 13.60
C ILE A 363 -13.73 14.71 14.65
N ILE A 364 -13.45 14.91 15.95
CA ILE A 364 -14.17 14.17 16.99
C ILE A 364 -15.65 14.59 17.13
N VAL A 365 -16.04 15.77 16.64
CA VAL A 365 -17.43 16.28 16.71
C VAL A 365 -18.31 15.73 15.57
N LEU A 366 -17.71 15.38 14.43
CA LEU A 366 -18.37 14.69 13.32
C LEU A 366 -18.86 13.30 13.72
#